data_AF-A0A6I1QGI9-F1
#
_entry.id   AF-A0A6I1QGI9-F1
#
_cell.length_a   1.000
_cell.length_b   1.000
_cell.length_c   1.000
_cell.angle_alpha   90.00
_cell.angle_beta   90.00
_cell.angle_gamma   90.00
#
_symmetry.space_group_name_H-M   'P 1'
#
loop_
_entity.id
_entity.type
_entity.pdbx_description
1 polymer ?
#
loop_
_entity_poly.entity_id
_entity_poly.type
_entity_poly.pdbx_seq_one_letter_code
_entity_poly.pdbx_strand_id
1 'polypeptide(L)'
;MSKISTYLIPIIITSLTACGSNNDVPYHYQSAETLSPYQQASFEQYVLETQQWMKLERNFITDDIDREIALNSPQEYRPSKPNGEAILLVHGLGDSPYSFSDIGQRLSDQGYLVRTVLLPGHGSKVGDLKLVSADIWQQSVEHQIALLKQESDNVWLGGYSTGANIVTRYALTDTAIKGLILYSPAFNGSSDLLPMAKYAQYVIEWADQDPETNYLRYDSLPMTAAASYYETTQRVQHALKSNPKYSKPVFMLISEGDTVVDKYFAVEQFANRFDNPNSQLIWLGSNPPLKARTTAYNMNLPEQRISEGSHMAGLFSPRNPEYGMNGKNRLCNNGQGAELELQCLDGATVWYSSYGYVEEGKIHARLTYNPYFEQSLASMQQVLLSD
;
A
#
# COMPACT_ATOMS: atom_id res chain seq x y z
N MET A 1 11.41 -45.40 50.72
CA MET A 1 10.15 -46.18 50.69
C MET A 1 9.04 -45.26 50.19
N SER A 2 8.49 -45.63 49.05
CA SER A 2 7.56 -44.86 48.21
C SER A 2 6.20 -44.64 48.89
N LYS A 3 5.66 -43.42 48.79
CA LYS A 3 4.20 -43.17 48.87
C LYS A 3 3.81 -42.38 47.63
N ILE A 4 3.28 -43.11 46.66
CA ILE A 4 2.62 -42.62 45.46
C ILE A 4 1.31 -41.95 45.89
N SER A 5 1.15 -40.65 45.63
CA SER A 5 -0.11 -39.94 45.79
C SER A 5 -0.79 -39.89 44.42
N THR A 6 -1.84 -40.69 44.27
CA THR A 6 -2.67 -40.80 43.08
C THR A 6 -3.56 -39.56 42.96
N TYR A 7 -3.28 -38.67 42.02
CA TYR A 7 -4.20 -37.58 41.65
C TYR A 7 -5.21 -38.11 40.64
N LEU A 8 -6.47 -38.25 41.06
CA LEU A 8 -7.62 -38.47 40.18
C LEU A 8 -7.99 -37.13 39.52
N ILE A 9 -7.80 -37.03 38.20
CA ILE A 9 -8.30 -35.93 37.37
C ILE A 9 -9.75 -36.26 36.98
N PRO A 10 -10.76 -35.45 37.33
CA PRO A 10 -12.09 -35.63 36.79
C PRO A 10 -12.11 -35.20 35.32
N ILE A 11 -12.34 -36.15 34.42
CA ILE A 11 -12.67 -35.88 33.02
C ILE A 11 -14.10 -35.36 32.98
N ILE A 12 -14.25 -34.05 32.83
CA ILE A 12 -15.54 -33.42 32.52
C ILE A 12 -15.73 -33.55 31.01
N ILE A 13 -16.58 -34.49 30.61
CA ILE A 13 -17.13 -34.57 29.26
C ILE A 13 -18.34 -33.63 29.21
N THR A 14 -18.15 -32.43 28.67
CA THR A 14 -19.26 -31.56 28.29
C THR A 14 -19.58 -31.78 26.81
N SER A 15 -20.65 -32.52 26.57
CA SER A 15 -21.29 -32.68 25.27
C SER A 15 -22.04 -31.40 24.88
N LEU A 16 -21.83 -31.04 23.61
CA LEU A 16 -22.39 -29.96 22.80
C LEU A 16 -23.83 -29.53 23.13
N THR A 17 -24.01 -28.21 23.22
CA THR A 17 -25.16 -27.52 22.61
C THR A 17 -24.63 -26.44 21.68
N ALA A 18 -24.58 -26.77 20.39
CA ALA A 18 -24.42 -25.79 19.33
C ALA A 18 -25.82 -25.32 18.92
N CYS A 19 -26.11 -24.04 19.15
CA CYS A 19 -27.01 -23.20 18.36
C CYS A 19 -26.94 -21.78 18.90
N GLY A 20 -26.11 -20.97 18.24
CA GLY A 20 -26.02 -19.54 18.45
C GLY A 20 -25.19 -18.98 17.31
N SER A 21 -25.85 -18.60 16.21
CA SER A 21 -25.26 -17.73 15.20
C SER A 21 -24.88 -16.42 15.90
N ASN A 22 -23.59 -16.19 16.15
CA ASN A 22 -23.08 -14.91 16.64
C ASN A 22 -23.34 -13.84 15.56
N ASN A 23 -24.45 -13.11 15.69
CA ASN A 23 -24.82 -11.99 14.83
C ASN A 23 -24.33 -10.62 15.37
N ASP A 24 -23.34 -10.60 16.27
CA ASP A 24 -22.89 -9.38 16.95
C ASP A 24 -21.63 -8.71 16.33
N VAL A 25 -21.10 -9.22 15.21
CA VAL A 25 -19.95 -8.61 14.53
C VAL A 25 -20.44 -7.51 13.58
N PRO A 26 -19.97 -6.25 13.67
CA PRO A 26 -20.31 -5.18 12.73
C PRO A 26 -20.08 -5.58 11.26
N TYR A 27 -20.95 -5.12 10.36
CA TYR A 27 -20.93 -5.50 8.93
C TYR A 27 -19.54 -5.37 8.30
N HIS A 28 -18.83 -4.26 8.54
CA HIS A 28 -17.52 -4.02 7.94
C HIS A 28 -16.41 -4.98 8.41
N TYR A 29 -16.60 -5.66 9.54
CA TYR A 29 -15.70 -6.70 10.03
C TYR A 29 -16.08 -8.11 9.57
N GLN A 30 -17.25 -8.29 8.96
CA GLN A 30 -17.64 -9.55 8.33
C GLN A 30 -17.01 -9.66 6.93
N SER A 31 -16.70 -10.88 6.49
CA SER A 31 -16.26 -11.13 5.12
C SER A 31 -17.45 -11.42 4.20
N ALA A 32 -17.35 -11.03 2.94
CA ALA A 32 -18.19 -11.54 1.87
C ALA A 32 -18.05 -13.07 1.73
N GLU A 33 -18.93 -13.69 0.96
CA GLU A 33 -18.79 -15.11 0.60
C GLU A 33 -17.60 -15.34 -0.35
N THR A 34 -17.35 -14.39 -1.26
CA THR A 34 -16.28 -14.43 -2.25
C THR A 34 -15.71 -13.05 -2.54
N LEU A 35 -14.43 -13.00 -2.95
CA LEU A 35 -13.79 -11.78 -3.44
C LEU A 35 -14.33 -11.36 -4.82
N SER A 36 -14.14 -10.08 -5.19
CA SER A 36 -14.36 -9.62 -6.56
C SER A 36 -13.57 -10.48 -7.55
N PRO A 37 -14.15 -10.87 -8.70
CA PRO A 37 -13.37 -11.47 -9.78
C PRO A 37 -12.24 -10.53 -10.20
N TYR A 38 -11.11 -11.11 -10.62
CA TYR A 38 -9.89 -10.39 -11.02
C TYR A 38 -9.23 -10.94 -12.30
N GLN A 39 -9.94 -11.82 -13.02
CA GLN A 39 -9.49 -12.48 -14.25
C GLN A 39 -10.40 -12.17 -15.45
N GLN A 40 -10.92 -10.95 -15.53
CA GLN A 40 -11.81 -10.50 -16.60
C GLN A 40 -11.12 -10.45 -17.97
N ALA A 41 -11.88 -10.55 -19.06
CA ALA A 41 -11.30 -10.56 -20.41
C ALA A 41 -10.73 -9.21 -20.85
N SER A 42 -11.11 -8.10 -20.19
CA SER A 42 -10.64 -6.74 -20.49
C SER A 42 -10.58 -5.89 -19.23
N PHE A 43 -9.84 -4.77 -19.30
CA PHE A 43 -9.76 -3.82 -18.20
C PHE A 43 -11.10 -3.11 -17.97
N GLU A 44 -11.86 -2.81 -19.03
CA GLU A 44 -13.20 -2.22 -18.92
C GLU A 44 -14.15 -3.14 -18.13
N GLN A 45 -14.16 -4.44 -18.45
CA GLN A 45 -14.95 -5.41 -17.71
C GLN A 45 -14.49 -5.53 -16.25
N TYR A 46 -13.18 -5.49 -15.99
CA TYR A 46 -12.63 -5.45 -14.63
C TYR A 46 -13.15 -4.26 -13.83
N VAL A 47 -13.12 -3.05 -14.39
CA VAL A 47 -13.68 -1.84 -13.74
C VAL A 47 -15.16 -2.01 -13.43
N LEU A 48 -15.96 -2.45 -14.42
CA LEU A 48 -17.41 -2.59 -14.27
C LEU A 48 -17.77 -3.61 -13.18
N GLU A 49 -17.17 -4.80 -13.21
CA GLU A 49 -17.45 -5.85 -12.23
C GLU A 49 -16.95 -5.48 -10.83
N THR A 50 -15.79 -4.83 -10.73
CA THR A 50 -15.29 -4.32 -9.44
C THR A 50 -16.23 -3.25 -8.85
N GLN A 51 -16.76 -2.33 -9.68
CA GLN A 51 -17.74 -1.35 -9.23
C GLN A 51 -19.06 -1.98 -8.78
N GLN A 52 -19.53 -3.01 -9.50
CA GLN A 52 -20.73 -3.76 -9.10
C GLN A 52 -20.52 -4.49 -7.79
N TRP A 53 -19.35 -5.11 -7.60
CA TRP A 53 -19.00 -5.75 -6.34
C TRP A 53 -18.90 -4.74 -5.19
N MET A 54 -18.27 -3.58 -5.38
CA MET A 54 -18.23 -2.53 -4.36
C MET A 54 -19.64 -2.03 -3.99
N LYS A 55 -20.57 -1.89 -4.94
CA LYS A 55 -21.96 -1.51 -4.64
C LYS A 55 -22.66 -2.49 -3.68
N LEU A 56 -22.26 -3.76 -3.71
CA LEU A 56 -22.83 -4.82 -2.87
C LEU A 56 -22.10 -4.93 -1.53
N GLU A 57 -20.77 -4.95 -1.56
CA GLU A 57 -19.96 -5.42 -0.43
C GLU A 57 -19.29 -4.29 0.37
N ARG A 58 -19.30 -3.05 -0.14
CA ARG A 58 -18.59 -1.93 0.48
C ARG A 58 -19.25 -1.43 1.76
N ASN A 59 -18.42 -1.08 2.73
CA ASN A 59 -18.83 -0.27 3.87
C ASN A 59 -18.72 1.22 3.52
N PHE A 60 -19.84 1.85 3.20
CA PHE A 60 -19.89 3.28 2.85
C PHE A 60 -19.82 4.15 4.12
N ILE A 61 -18.96 5.19 4.08
CA ILE A 61 -18.73 6.11 5.21
C ILE A 61 -19.49 7.43 5.01
N THR A 62 -19.72 7.81 3.75
CA THR A 62 -20.35 9.05 3.33
C THR A 62 -21.66 8.78 2.59
N ASP A 63 -22.52 9.80 2.50
CA ASP A 63 -23.78 9.71 1.78
C ASP A 63 -23.61 9.73 0.24
N ASP A 64 -22.42 10.10 -0.26
CA ASP A 64 -22.10 10.18 -1.70
C ASP A 64 -21.49 8.86 -2.19
N ILE A 65 -22.36 7.86 -2.28
CA ILE A 65 -22.05 6.47 -2.65
C ILE A 65 -21.30 6.37 -3.98
N ASP A 66 -21.78 7.10 -5.00
CA ASP A 66 -21.19 7.06 -6.34
C ASP A 66 -19.77 7.64 -6.34
N ARG A 67 -19.53 8.71 -5.56
CA ARG A 67 -18.20 9.28 -5.39
C ARG A 67 -17.26 8.34 -4.68
N GLU A 68 -17.67 7.68 -3.61
CA GLU A 68 -16.82 6.69 -2.93
C GLU A 68 -16.42 5.54 -3.85
N ILE A 69 -17.38 5.01 -4.62
CA ILE A 69 -17.10 3.98 -5.64
C ILE A 69 -16.09 4.50 -6.64
N ALA A 70 -16.31 5.71 -7.19
CA ALA A 70 -15.43 6.28 -8.19
C ALA A 70 -13.99 6.46 -7.66
N LEU A 71 -13.84 6.93 -6.41
CA LEU A 71 -12.53 7.16 -5.81
C LEU A 71 -11.75 5.85 -5.53
N ASN A 72 -12.45 4.75 -5.25
CA ASN A 72 -11.82 3.45 -4.95
C ASN A 72 -11.76 2.50 -6.17
N SER A 73 -12.33 2.88 -7.31
CA SER A 73 -12.37 2.03 -8.50
C SER A 73 -10.98 1.89 -9.14
N PRO A 74 -10.67 0.74 -9.76
CA PRO A 74 -9.61 0.68 -10.75
C PRO A 74 -9.85 1.74 -11.83
N GLN A 75 -8.79 2.38 -12.29
CA GLN A 75 -8.91 3.51 -13.22
C GLN A 75 -7.96 3.35 -14.41
N GLU A 76 -8.45 3.70 -15.60
CA GLU A 76 -7.63 3.89 -16.79
C GLU A 76 -7.55 5.37 -17.13
N TYR A 77 -6.32 5.85 -17.36
CA TYR A 77 -6.02 7.20 -17.78
C TYR A 77 -5.48 7.13 -19.21
N ARG A 78 -6.30 7.53 -20.18
CA ARG A 78 -5.91 7.54 -21.59
C ARG A 78 -5.35 8.92 -21.98
N PRO A 79 -4.11 8.97 -22.49
CA PRO A 79 -3.48 10.22 -22.90
C PRO A 79 -4.14 10.77 -24.16
N SER A 80 -4.28 12.09 -24.27
CA SER A 80 -4.76 12.73 -25.50
C SER A 80 -3.74 12.63 -26.65
N LYS A 81 -2.45 12.50 -26.32
CA LYS A 81 -1.34 12.29 -27.26
C LYS A 81 -0.48 11.11 -26.77
N PRO A 82 -0.78 9.88 -27.19
CA PRO A 82 -0.06 8.70 -26.73
C PRO A 82 1.41 8.72 -27.15
N ASN A 83 2.30 8.34 -26.23
CA ASN A 83 3.74 8.15 -26.49
C ASN A 83 4.10 6.70 -26.86
N GLY A 84 3.12 5.79 -26.86
CA GLY A 84 3.32 4.37 -27.19
C GLY A 84 3.81 3.51 -26.03
N GLU A 85 3.80 4.04 -24.80
CA GLU A 85 4.17 3.31 -23.59
C GLU A 85 3.01 3.26 -22.59
N ALA A 86 3.02 2.22 -21.75
CA ALA A 86 1.99 1.99 -20.76
C ALA A 86 2.55 1.73 -19.37
N ILE A 87 1.79 2.06 -18.33
CA ILE A 87 2.18 1.96 -16.93
C ILE A 87 1.06 1.29 -16.13
N LEU A 88 1.38 0.21 -15.41
CA LEU A 88 0.49 -0.36 -14.39
C LEU A 88 0.92 0.08 -13.00
N LEU A 89 0.01 0.61 -12.19
CA LEU A 89 0.27 1.09 -10.83
C LEU A 89 -0.53 0.27 -9.80
N VAL A 90 0.16 -0.28 -8.80
CA VAL A 90 -0.41 -1.21 -7.80
C VAL A 90 -0.27 -0.63 -6.39
N HIS A 91 -1.39 -0.40 -5.69
CA HIS A 91 -1.40 0.19 -4.35
C HIS A 91 -0.90 -0.78 -3.25
N GLY A 92 -0.77 -0.25 -2.03
CA GLY A 92 -0.32 -0.99 -0.84
C GLY A 92 -1.46 -1.69 -0.09
N LEU A 93 -1.11 -2.53 0.89
CA LEU A 93 -2.09 -3.16 1.77
C LEU A 93 -2.94 -2.11 2.52
N GLY A 94 -4.24 -2.36 2.62
CA GLY A 94 -5.21 -1.45 3.24
C GLY A 94 -5.61 -0.25 2.38
N ASP A 95 -4.91 0.03 1.28
CA ASP A 95 -5.15 1.22 0.45
C ASP A 95 -6.04 0.92 -0.77
N SER A 96 -6.20 1.89 -1.67
CA SER A 96 -7.00 1.78 -2.89
C SER A 96 -6.27 2.32 -4.12
N PRO A 97 -6.80 2.15 -5.35
CA PRO A 97 -6.29 2.81 -6.56
C PRO A 97 -6.08 4.31 -6.41
N TYR A 98 -6.77 4.95 -5.46
CA TYR A 98 -6.63 6.37 -5.18
C TYR A 98 -5.21 6.79 -4.81
N SER A 99 -4.37 5.90 -4.23
CA SER A 99 -2.96 6.18 -3.90
C SER A 99 -2.16 6.74 -5.08
N PHE A 100 -2.60 6.44 -6.30
CA PHE A 100 -1.95 6.86 -7.53
C PHE A 100 -2.79 7.84 -8.35
N SER A 101 -3.84 8.45 -7.78
CA SER A 101 -4.73 9.38 -8.50
C SER A 101 -3.96 10.55 -9.15
N ASP A 102 -3.15 11.27 -8.36
CA ASP A 102 -2.36 12.39 -8.88
C ASP A 102 -1.24 11.93 -9.83
N ILE A 103 -0.53 10.85 -9.47
CA ILE A 103 0.59 10.31 -10.25
C ILE A 103 0.10 9.79 -11.60
N GLY A 104 -0.99 9.02 -11.62
CA GLY A 104 -1.57 8.41 -12.81
C GLY A 104 -2.09 9.45 -13.79
N GLN A 105 -2.79 10.48 -13.30
CA GLN A 105 -3.21 11.59 -14.16
C GLN A 105 -2.01 12.32 -14.77
N ARG A 106 -0.97 12.61 -13.97
CA ARG A 106 0.21 13.34 -14.45
C ARG A 106 1.04 12.56 -15.45
N LEU A 107 1.16 11.25 -15.28
CA LEU A 107 1.79 10.38 -16.28
C LEU A 107 0.95 10.30 -17.56
N SER A 108 -0.38 10.26 -17.46
CA SER A 108 -1.25 10.31 -18.64
C SER A 108 -1.13 11.64 -19.40
N ASP A 109 -1.02 12.77 -18.69
CA ASP A 109 -0.75 14.08 -19.30
C ASP A 109 0.58 14.11 -20.08
N GLN A 110 1.53 13.23 -19.74
CA GLN A 110 2.82 13.06 -20.43
C GLN A 110 2.77 12.04 -21.59
N GLY A 111 1.62 11.45 -21.88
CA GLY A 111 1.44 10.57 -23.02
C GLY A 111 1.38 9.07 -22.71
N TYR A 112 1.51 8.66 -21.45
CA TYR A 112 1.45 7.25 -21.07
C TYR A 112 0.00 6.76 -20.95
N LEU A 113 -0.29 5.55 -21.43
CA LEU A 113 -1.48 4.82 -21.00
C LEU A 113 -1.26 4.35 -19.56
N VAL A 114 -2.07 4.80 -18.61
CA VAL A 114 -1.88 4.42 -17.20
C VAL A 114 -3.09 3.64 -16.69
N ARG A 115 -2.86 2.55 -15.97
CA ARG A 115 -3.88 1.80 -15.24
C ARG A 115 -3.53 1.69 -13.77
N THR A 116 -4.49 1.94 -12.89
CA THR A 116 -4.42 1.60 -11.46
C THR A 116 -5.33 0.41 -11.18
N VAL A 117 -4.85 -0.54 -10.36
CA VAL A 117 -5.61 -1.77 -10.05
C VAL A 117 -6.04 -1.78 -8.59
N LEU A 118 -7.22 -2.34 -8.31
CA LEU A 118 -7.69 -2.64 -6.95
C LEU A 118 -7.34 -4.09 -6.61
N LEU A 119 -6.48 -4.28 -5.61
CA LEU A 119 -6.14 -5.63 -5.14
C LEU A 119 -7.40 -6.31 -4.55
N PRO A 120 -7.63 -7.61 -4.83
CA PRO A 120 -8.76 -8.33 -4.25
C PRO A 120 -8.79 -8.25 -2.72
N GLY A 121 -9.97 -7.95 -2.17
CA GLY A 121 -10.21 -7.74 -0.73
C GLY A 121 -10.18 -6.27 -0.28
N HIS A 122 -9.72 -5.37 -1.16
CA HIS A 122 -9.71 -3.92 -0.92
C HIS A 122 -10.91 -3.23 -1.58
N GLY A 123 -11.20 -2.00 -1.17
CA GLY A 123 -12.23 -1.15 -1.77
C GLY A 123 -13.68 -1.50 -1.39
N SER A 124 -13.90 -2.61 -0.66
CA SER A 124 -15.20 -2.99 -0.10
C SER A 124 -15.25 -2.72 1.42
N LYS A 125 -15.10 -3.75 2.24
CA LYS A 125 -15.09 -3.72 3.69
C LYS A 125 -13.87 -4.48 4.19
N VAL A 126 -13.31 -4.05 5.31
CA VAL A 126 -12.05 -4.59 5.82
C VAL A 126 -12.12 -6.09 6.14
N GLY A 127 -13.30 -6.62 6.47
CA GLY A 127 -13.50 -8.06 6.65
C GLY A 127 -13.21 -8.90 5.40
N ASP A 128 -13.29 -8.36 4.19
CA ASP A 128 -12.98 -9.08 2.95
C ASP A 128 -11.48 -9.39 2.81
N LEU A 129 -10.61 -8.65 3.52
CA LEU A 129 -9.19 -8.97 3.65
C LEU A 129 -8.91 -10.29 4.38
N LYS A 130 -9.91 -10.92 4.99
CA LYS A 130 -9.79 -12.28 5.58
C LYS A 130 -9.76 -13.38 4.51
N LEU A 131 -10.19 -13.09 3.28
CA LEU A 131 -10.30 -14.06 2.19
C LEU A 131 -9.07 -14.07 1.26
N VAL A 132 -8.10 -13.18 1.49
CA VAL A 132 -6.99 -12.93 0.58
C VAL A 132 -5.83 -13.91 0.78
N SER A 133 -4.98 -13.98 -0.23
CA SER A 133 -3.67 -14.63 -0.16
C SER A 133 -2.66 -13.87 -1.03
N ALA A 134 -1.37 -14.08 -0.79
CA ALA A 134 -0.34 -13.52 -1.67
C ALA A 134 -0.45 -14.04 -3.12
N ASP A 135 -0.96 -15.25 -3.32
CA ASP A 135 -1.23 -15.80 -4.66
C ASP A 135 -2.36 -15.07 -5.37
N ILE A 136 -3.45 -14.77 -4.68
CA ILE A 136 -4.58 -14.02 -5.25
C ILE A 136 -4.10 -12.64 -5.73
N TRP A 137 -3.35 -11.91 -4.90
CA TRP A 137 -2.81 -10.60 -5.29
C TRP A 137 -1.82 -10.70 -6.45
N GLN A 138 -0.92 -11.70 -6.42
CA GLN A 138 0.04 -11.92 -7.50
C GLN A 138 -0.68 -12.23 -8.82
N GLN A 139 -1.62 -13.17 -8.84
CA GLN A 139 -2.37 -13.56 -10.03
C GLN A 139 -3.22 -12.39 -10.57
N SER A 140 -3.84 -11.61 -9.69
CA SER A 140 -4.57 -10.41 -10.07
C SER A 140 -3.65 -9.42 -10.81
N VAL A 141 -2.48 -9.12 -10.26
CA VAL A 141 -1.55 -8.19 -10.91
C VAL A 141 -0.99 -8.76 -12.21
N GLU A 142 -0.60 -10.03 -12.24
CA GLU A 142 -0.10 -10.71 -13.45
C GLU A 142 -1.12 -10.68 -14.59
N HIS A 143 -2.39 -10.90 -14.28
CA HIS A 143 -3.48 -10.81 -15.24
C HIS A 143 -3.63 -9.40 -15.81
N GLN A 144 -3.59 -8.38 -14.96
CA GLN A 144 -3.68 -6.98 -15.42
C GLN A 144 -2.46 -6.55 -16.24
N ILE A 145 -1.27 -7.07 -15.92
CA ILE A 145 -0.07 -6.87 -16.76
C ILE A 145 -0.27 -7.51 -18.13
N ALA A 146 -0.81 -8.73 -18.20
CA ALA A 146 -1.07 -9.42 -19.46
C ALA A 146 -2.08 -8.64 -20.33
N LEU A 147 -3.14 -8.10 -19.74
CA LEU A 147 -4.09 -7.23 -20.44
C LEU A 147 -3.44 -5.92 -20.92
N LEU A 148 -2.55 -5.32 -20.13
CA LEU A 148 -1.86 -4.09 -20.53
C LEU A 148 -0.86 -4.31 -21.67
N LYS A 149 -0.16 -5.46 -21.67
CA LYS A 149 0.76 -5.86 -22.74
C LYS A 149 0.08 -6.10 -24.09
N GLN A 150 -1.24 -6.28 -24.12
CA GLN A 150 -2.01 -6.34 -25.38
C GLN A 150 -2.18 -4.96 -26.02
N GLU A 151 -2.04 -3.87 -25.25
CA GLU A 151 -2.17 -2.49 -25.74
C GLU A 151 -0.83 -1.78 -25.93
N SER A 152 0.26 -2.28 -25.34
CA SER A 152 1.60 -1.72 -25.49
C SER A 152 2.68 -2.78 -25.29
N ASP A 153 3.67 -2.79 -26.19
CA ASP A 153 4.89 -3.60 -26.03
C ASP A 153 5.88 -2.98 -25.02
N ASN A 154 5.71 -1.70 -24.67
CA ASN A 154 6.55 -0.96 -23.76
C ASN A 154 5.79 -0.72 -22.44
N VAL A 155 5.97 -1.62 -21.47
CA VAL A 155 5.24 -1.59 -20.19
C VAL A 155 6.18 -1.31 -19.03
N TRP A 156 5.87 -0.28 -18.26
CA TRP A 156 6.45 -0.02 -16.94
C TRP A 156 5.51 -0.54 -15.85
N LEU A 157 6.09 -0.95 -14.74
CA LEU A 157 5.32 -1.33 -13.56
C LEU A 157 5.68 -0.42 -12.40
N GLY A 158 4.67 0.06 -11.69
CA GLY A 158 4.84 0.84 -10.49
C GLY A 158 4.03 0.29 -9.33
N GLY A 159 4.53 0.51 -8.12
CA GLY A 159 3.87 0.00 -6.93
C GLY A 159 4.23 0.77 -5.69
N TYR A 160 3.28 0.79 -4.75
CA TYR A 160 3.43 1.38 -3.42
C TYR A 160 3.41 0.27 -2.38
N SER A 161 4.39 0.27 -1.47
CA SER A 161 4.43 -0.66 -0.33
C SER A 161 4.30 -2.13 -0.77
N THR A 162 3.24 -2.85 -0.38
CA THR A 162 2.95 -4.22 -0.83
C THR A 162 2.88 -4.34 -2.36
N GLY A 163 2.28 -3.37 -3.06
CA GLY A 163 2.22 -3.36 -4.52
C GLY A 163 3.60 -3.29 -5.15
N ALA A 164 4.54 -2.57 -4.51
CA ALA A 164 5.95 -2.51 -4.95
C ALA A 164 6.63 -3.90 -4.90
N ASN A 165 6.29 -4.73 -3.91
CA ASN A 165 6.83 -6.10 -3.80
C ASN A 165 6.38 -6.95 -4.99
N ILE A 166 5.09 -6.89 -5.32
CA ILE A 166 4.46 -7.70 -6.36
C ILE A 166 5.02 -7.32 -7.75
N VAL A 167 5.06 -6.03 -8.07
CA VAL A 167 5.57 -5.57 -9.38
C VAL A 167 7.07 -5.80 -9.53
N THR A 168 7.85 -5.61 -8.46
CA THR A 168 9.30 -5.87 -8.50
C THR A 168 9.57 -7.34 -8.75
N ARG A 169 8.88 -8.24 -8.02
CA ARG A 169 9.00 -9.68 -8.22
C ARG A 169 8.73 -10.07 -9.67
N TYR A 170 7.65 -9.56 -10.26
CA TYR A 170 7.29 -9.85 -11.65
C TYR A 170 8.35 -9.32 -12.63
N ALA A 171 8.75 -8.06 -12.48
CA ALA A 171 9.71 -7.41 -13.37
C ALA A 171 11.09 -8.09 -13.38
N LEU A 172 11.52 -8.66 -12.25
CA LEU A 172 12.79 -9.40 -12.16
C LEU A 172 12.80 -10.66 -13.03
N THR A 173 11.64 -11.24 -13.33
CA THR A 173 11.52 -12.46 -14.16
C THR A 173 11.09 -12.18 -15.60
N ASP A 174 10.54 -10.99 -15.88
CA ASP A 174 9.98 -10.64 -17.17
C ASP A 174 10.86 -9.63 -17.92
N THR A 175 11.52 -10.10 -18.97
CA THR A 175 12.44 -9.28 -19.76
C THR A 175 11.74 -8.21 -20.60
N ALA A 176 10.43 -8.28 -20.82
CA ALA A 176 9.69 -7.28 -21.60
C ALA A 176 9.32 -6.02 -20.79
N ILE A 177 9.37 -6.06 -19.46
CA ILE A 177 9.10 -4.87 -18.63
C ILE A 177 10.18 -3.81 -18.83
N LYS A 178 9.83 -2.54 -19.07
CA LYS A 178 10.80 -1.47 -19.34
C LYS A 178 11.58 -1.01 -18.12
N GLY A 179 10.93 -0.99 -16.96
CA GLY A 179 11.53 -0.55 -15.71
C GLY A 179 10.51 -0.49 -14.58
N LEU A 180 10.92 0.10 -13.45
CA LEU A 180 10.12 0.14 -12.22
C LEU A 180 9.92 1.56 -11.67
N ILE A 181 8.74 1.80 -11.10
CA ILE A 181 8.38 3.02 -10.36
C ILE A 181 7.97 2.63 -8.93
N LEU A 182 8.85 2.80 -7.96
CA LEU A 182 8.68 2.25 -6.61
C LEU A 182 8.47 3.36 -5.57
N TYR A 183 7.36 3.32 -4.86
CA TYR A 183 7.08 4.19 -3.73
C TYR A 183 7.11 3.38 -2.43
N SER A 184 7.95 3.80 -1.48
CA SER A 184 8.13 3.18 -0.16
C SER A 184 8.08 1.64 -0.21
N PRO A 185 8.93 0.98 -1.02
CA PRO A 185 8.82 -0.45 -1.27
C PRO A 185 8.98 -1.26 0.01
N ALA A 186 8.04 -2.16 0.26
CA ALA A 186 7.97 -2.93 1.49
C ALA A 186 8.74 -4.25 1.39
N PHE A 187 9.95 -4.21 0.82
CA PHE A 187 10.73 -5.43 0.56
C PHE A 187 11.08 -6.18 1.85
N ASN A 188 11.18 -5.47 2.96
CA ASN A 188 11.28 -6.04 4.30
C ASN A 188 10.42 -5.22 5.26
N GLY A 189 9.71 -5.89 6.17
CA GLY A 189 8.92 -5.21 7.20
C GLY A 189 9.83 -4.66 8.31
N SER A 190 9.38 -3.63 9.03
CA SER A 190 10.15 -3.04 10.13
C SER A 190 10.05 -3.82 11.45
N SER A 191 9.10 -4.76 11.58
CA SER A 191 8.85 -5.52 12.81
C SER A 191 9.41 -6.93 12.76
N ASP A 192 10.24 -7.27 13.75
CA ASP A 192 10.77 -8.63 13.98
C ASP A 192 9.67 -9.66 14.28
N LEU A 193 8.46 -9.21 14.65
CA LEU A 193 7.32 -10.07 14.93
C LEU A 193 6.49 -10.38 13.68
N LEU A 194 6.70 -9.68 12.56
CA LEU A 194 5.95 -9.90 11.33
C LEU A 194 5.98 -11.36 10.82
N PRO A 195 7.09 -12.12 10.93
CA PRO A 195 7.10 -13.55 10.61
C PRO A 195 6.08 -14.40 11.38
N MET A 196 5.69 -13.95 12.59
CA MET A 196 4.71 -14.65 13.42
C MET A 196 3.29 -14.54 12.85
N ALA A 197 2.99 -13.53 12.02
CA ALA A 197 1.67 -13.36 11.40
C ALA A 197 1.23 -14.60 10.61
N LYS A 198 2.18 -15.28 9.95
CA LYS A 198 1.95 -16.54 9.21
C LYS A 198 1.29 -17.62 10.06
N TYR A 199 1.63 -17.68 11.34
CA TYR A 199 1.11 -18.67 12.29
C TYR A 199 -0.06 -18.09 13.11
N ALA A 200 0.04 -16.81 13.47
CA ALA A 200 -0.97 -16.11 14.28
C ALA A 200 -2.33 -16.06 13.57
N GLN A 201 -2.39 -16.00 12.24
CA GLN A 201 -3.66 -15.92 11.50
C GLN A 201 -4.66 -17.05 11.78
N TYR A 202 -4.19 -18.21 12.26
CA TYR A 202 -5.06 -19.35 12.58
C TYR A 202 -5.74 -19.23 13.95
N VAL A 203 -5.30 -18.28 14.79
CA VAL A 203 -5.72 -18.14 16.20
C VAL A 203 -6.02 -16.70 16.60
N ILE A 204 -5.53 -15.71 15.85
CA ILE A 204 -5.73 -14.27 16.04
C ILE A 204 -6.30 -13.74 14.72
N GLU A 205 -7.49 -13.15 14.79
CA GLU A 205 -8.21 -12.67 13.61
C GLU A 205 -7.72 -11.30 13.14
N TRP A 206 -7.39 -10.40 14.08
CA TRP A 206 -7.01 -9.01 13.81
C TRP A 206 -5.57 -8.76 14.29
N ALA A 207 -4.72 -8.26 13.39
CA ALA A 207 -3.41 -7.73 13.76
C ALA A 207 -3.54 -6.31 14.32
N ASP A 208 -4.51 -5.56 13.79
CA ASP A 208 -4.92 -4.24 14.27
C ASP A 208 -6.41 -4.06 13.99
N GLN A 209 -7.13 -3.39 14.89
CA GLN A 209 -8.57 -3.16 14.74
C GLN A 209 -8.96 -1.79 15.28
N ASP A 210 -9.25 -0.88 14.36
CA ASP A 210 -9.60 0.51 14.62
C ASP A 210 -11.00 0.83 14.04
N PRO A 211 -11.66 1.91 14.50
CA PRO A 211 -12.86 2.41 13.86
C PRO A 211 -12.59 2.79 12.40
N GLU A 212 -13.33 2.20 11.46
CA GLU A 212 -13.23 2.55 10.05
C GLU A 212 -13.82 3.94 9.81
N THR A 213 -12.97 4.92 9.58
CA THR A 213 -13.36 6.33 9.39
C THR A 213 -12.94 6.91 8.05
N ASN A 214 -12.10 6.18 7.31
CA ASN A 214 -11.57 6.61 6.04
C ASN A 214 -12.24 5.87 4.87
N TYR A 215 -12.77 6.61 3.89
CA TYR A 215 -13.41 6.01 2.72
C TYR A 215 -12.42 5.68 1.58
N LEU A 216 -11.12 5.87 1.73
CA LEU A 216 -10.12 5.59 0.68
C LEU A 216 -9.18 4.45 1.06
N ARG A 217 -9.20 4.02 2.31
CA ARG A 217 -8.35 2.97 2.87
C ARG A 217 -8.99 2.40 4.12
N TYR A 218 -8.55 1.20 4.51
CA TYR A 218 -8.91 0.63 5.79
C TYR A 218 -8.01 1.16 6.90
N ASP A 219 -8.60 1.26 8.08
CA ASP A 219 -7.91 1.58 9.33
C ASP A 219 -7.50 0.28 10.06
N SER A 220 -8.31 -0.78 9.95
CA SER A 220 -8.01 -2.10 10.53
C SER A 220 -7.19 -3.02 9.61
N LEU A 221 -6.58 -4.05 10.20
CA LEU A 221 -5.79 -5.06 9.51
C LEU A 221 -6.07 -6.47 10.02
N PRO A 222 -6.74 -7.34 9.21
CA PRO A 222 -6.84 -8.76 9.52
C PRO A 222 -5.48 -9.45 9.49
N MET A 223 -5.30 -10.44 10.35
CA MET A 223 -4.05 -11.20 10.45
C MET A 223 -3.76 -12.01 9.17
N THR A 224 -4.79 -12.51 8.47
CA THR A 224 -4.63 -13.17 7.16
C THR A 224 -3.99 -12.24 6.12
N ALA A 225 -4.38 -10.97 6.11
CA ALA A 225 -3.80 -9.98 5.21
C ALA A 225 -2.39 -9.59 5.63
N ALA A 226 -2.11 -9.48 6.93
CA ALA A 226 -0.75 -9.30 7.45
C ALA A 226 0.17 -10.46 7.05
N ALA A 227 -0.31 -11.71 7.16
CA ALA A 227 0.42 -12.91 6.74
C ALA A 227 0.66 -12.93 5.22
N SER A 228 -0.36 -12.57 4.43
CA SER A 228 -0.27 -12.47 2.98
C SER A 228 0.75 -11.40 2.56
N TYR A 229 0.74 -10.24 3.22
CA TYR A 229 1.76 -9.22 3.02
C TYR A 229 3.16 -9.73 3.35
N TYR A 230 3.35 -10.37 4.51
CA TYR A 230 4.64 -10.95 4.88
C TYR A 230 5.13 -11.93 3.80
N GLU A 231 4.24 -12.77 3.26
CA GLU A 231 4.58 -13.67 2.16
C GLU A 231 5.03 -12.91 0.89
N THR A 232 4.42 -11.78 0.54
CA THR A 232 4.93 -10.94 -0.58
C THR A 232 6.36 -10.47 -0.33
N THR A 233 6.72 -10.12 0.91
CA THR A 233 8.09 -9.72 1.27
C THR A 233 9.07 -10.88 1.06
N GLN A 234 8.71 -12.09 1.49
CA GLN A 234 9.53 -13.29 1.29
C GLN A 234 9.74 -13.59 -0.19
N ARG A 235 8.68 -13.49 -0.99
CA ARG A 235 8.73 -13.74 -2.44
C ARG A 235 9.62 -12.72 -3.17
N VAL A 236 9.49 -11.43 -2.87
CA VAL A 236 10.33 -10.41 -3.52
C VAL A 236 11.79 -10.48 -3.06
N GLN A 237 12.05 -10.73 -1.78
CA GLN A 237 13.42 -10.96 -1.29
C GLN A 237 14.06 -12.18 -1.93
N HIS A 238 13.31 -13.27 -2.11
CA HIS A 238 13.79 -14.44 -2.85
C HIS A 238 14.10 -14.08 -4.31
N ALA A 239 13.22 -13.36 -5.00
CA ALA A 239 13.44 -12.94 -6.38
C ALA A 239 14.67 -12.03 -6.52
N LEU A 240 14.89 -11.08 -5.60
CA LEU A 240 16.06 -10.20 -5.57
C LEU A 240 17.37 -10.96 -5.27
N LYS A 241 17.32 -12.02 -4.46
CA LYS A 241 18.46 -12.92 -4.22
C LYS A 241 18.79 -13.77 -5.45
N SER A 242 17.76 -14.29 -6.12
CA SER A 242 17.91 -15.14 -7.31
C SER A 242 18.27 -14.36 -8.59
N ASN A 243 17.94 -13.06 -8.64
CA ASN A 243 18.26 -12.16 -9.75
C ASN A 243 19.16 -11.03 -9.23
N PRO A 244 20.49 -11.24 -9.16
CA PRO A 244 21.39 -10.35 -8.45
C PRO A 244 21.54 -8.97 -9.09
N LYS A 245 21.03 -8.77 -10.31
CA LYS A 245 21.07 -7.51 -11.07
C LYS A 245 19.76 -7.30 -11.82
N TYR A 246 19.34 -6.04 -11.87
CA TYR A 246 18.24 -5.56 -12.70
C TYR A 246 18.72 -4.26 -13.36
N SER A 247 19.12 -4.39 -14.63
CA SER A 247 19.79 -3.33 -15.38
C SER A 247 18.84 -2.42 -16.15
N LYS A 248 17.55 -2.49 -15.86
CA LYS A 248 16.53 -1.60 -16.39
C LYS A 248 16.35 -0.40 -15.46
N PRO A 249 15.88 0.76 -15.97
CA PRO A 249 15.72 1.95 -15.13
C PRO A 249 14.73 1.75 -13.99
N VAL A 250 15.06 2.31 -12.82
CA VAL A 250 14.24 2.27 -11.61
C VAL A 250 14.14 3.66 -11.01
N PHE A 251 12.93 4.17 -10.87
CA PHE A 251 12.64 5.28 -9.96
C PHE A 251 12.23 4.68 -8.61
N MET A 252 12.86 5.14 -7.53
CA MET A 252 12.47 4.78 -6.17
C MET A 252 12.30 6.04 -5.34
N LEU A 253 11.22 6.15 -4.57
CA LEU A 253 11.01 7.22 -3.60
C LEU A 253 10.73 6.62 -2.23
N ILE A 254 11.46 7.06 -1.21
CA ILE A 254 11.27 6.61 0.17
C ILE A 254 11.52 7.73 1.17
N SER A 255 10.85 7.69 2.32
CA SER A 255 10.99 8.67 3.39
C SER A 255 11.98 8.22 4.47
N GLU A 256 12.78 9.15 5.00
CA GLU A 256 13.64 8.94 6.16
C GLU A 256 12.82 8.62 7.42
N GLY A 257 11.68 9.27 7.60
CA GLY A 257 10.76 9.03 8.71
C GLY A 257 9.91 7.77 8.54
N ASP A 258 10.07 6.98 7.46
CA ASP A 258 9.25 5.78 7.30
C ASP A 258 9.54 4.74 8.40
N THR A 259 8.52 4.43 9.21
CA THR A 259 8.55 3.46 10.31
C THR A 259 7.79 2.16 9.98
N VAL A 260 7.09 2.11 8.85
CA VAL A 260 6.24 0.97 8.46
C VAL A 260 7.08 -0.13 7.79
N VAL A 261 8.12 0.26 7.06
CA VAL A 261 8.99 -0.65 6.31
C VAL A 261 10.45 -0.45 6.69
N ASP A 262 11.28 -1.47 6.42
CA ASP A 262 12.73 -1.34 6.51
C ASP A 262 13.27 -0.59 5.29
N LYS A 263 13.24 0.73 5.40
CA LYS A 263 13.73 1.66 4.37
C LYS A 263 15.21 1.46 4.03
N TYR A 264 16.03 1.03 4.98
CA TYR A 264 17.46 0.82 4.74
C TYR A 264 17.69 -0.41 3.88
N PHE A 265 16.95 -1.50 4.14
CA PHE A 265 16.96 -2.67 3.27
C PHE A 265 16.55 -2.32 1.83
N ALA A 266 15.50 -1.52 1.65
CA ALA A 266 15.08 -1.07 0.32
C ALA A 266 16.18 -0.28 -0.42
N VAL A 267 16.83 0.67 0.26
CA VAL A 267 17.93 1.45 -0.34
C VAL A 267 19.16 0.57 -0.59
N GLU A 268 19.44 -0.41 0.24
CA GLU A 268 20.50 -1.39 -0.01
C GLU A 268 20.21 -2.19 -1.29
N GLN A 269 18.97 -2.63 -1.51
CA GLN A 269 18.61 -3.31 -2.75
C GLN A 269 18.72 -2.38 -3.95
N PHE A 270 18.35 -1.11 -3.83
CA PHE A 270 18.57 -0.11 -4.88
C PHE A 270 20.06 0.08 -5.21
N ALA A 271 20.91 0.14 -4.20
CA ALA A 271 22.35 0.28 -4.39
C ALA A 271 22.99 -0.95 -5.06
N ASN A 272 22.57 -2.16 -4.65
CA ASN A 272 23.28 -3.40 -4.96
C ASN A 272 22.66 -4.22 -6.10
N ARG A 273 21.37 -4.00 -6.41
CA ARG A 273 20.62 -4.80 -7.40
C ARG A 273 20.15 -3.99 -8.60
N PHE A 274 19.67 -2.77 -8.37
CA PHE A 274 19.17 -1.89 -9.44
C PHE A 274 20.35 -1.10 -10.02
N ASP A 275 21.05 -1.68 -11.00
CA ASP A 275 22.37 -1.21 -11.44
C ASP A 275 22.35 -0.33 -12.70
N ASN A 276 21.16 0.00 -13.23
CA ASN A 276 21.04 0.96 -14.30
C ASN A 276 21.53 2.36 -13.84
N PRO A 277 22.42 3.03 -14.61
CA PRO A 277 22.97 4.34 -14.24
C PRO A 277 21.91 5.46 -14.24
N ASN A 278 20.82 5.30 -14.98
CA ASN A 278 19.72 6.28 -15.06
C ASN A 278 18.69 6.10 -13.95
N SER A 279 18.73 5.01 -13.18
CA SER A 279 17.86 4.85 -12.01
C SER A 279 18.10 5.98 -11.01
N GLN A 280 17.03 6.47 -10.37
CA GLN A 280 17.11 7.53 -9.36
C GLN A 280 16.38 7.13 -8.08
N LEU A 281 16.99 7.46 -6.94
CA LEU A 281 16.41 7.41 -5.61
C LEU A 281 16.06 8.82 -5.16
N ILE A 282 14.80 9.03 -4.77
CA ILE A 282 14.35 10.21 -4.04
C ILE A 282 14.25 9.84 -2.57
N TRP A 283 15.03 10.55 -1.74
CA TRP A 283 15.02 10.39 -0.30
C TRP A 283 14.34 11.59 0.35
N LEU A 284 13.15 11.40 0.93
CA LEU A 284 12.45 12.44 1.68
C LEU A 284 13.02 12.49 3.10
N GLY A 285 14.14 13.18 3.24
CA GLY A 285 14.90 13.39 4.46
C GLY A 285 16.25 14.04 4.17
N SER A 286 17.00 14.39 5.21
CA SER A 286 18.27 15.11 5.06
C SER A 286 19.50 14.20 5.07
N ASN A 287 19.34 12.94 5.47
CA ASN A 287 20.42 12.00 5.73
C ASN A 287 20.27 10.71 4.89
N PRO A 288 20.38 10.79 3.56
CA PRO A 288 20.24 9.61 2.72
C PRO A 288 21.37 8.60 3.00
N PRO A 289 21.06 7.30 3.16
CA PRO A 289 22.07 6.26 3.39
C PRO A 289 22.92 5.98 2.15
N LEU A 290 22.43 6.38 0.96
CA LEU A 290 23.13 6.30 -0.32
C LEU A 290 23.22 7.70 -0.93
N LYS A 291 24.41 8.11 -1.40
CA LYS A 291 24.58 9.39 -2.12
C LYS A 291 24.47 9.24 -3.64
N ALA A 292 24.97 8.13 -4.19
CA ALA A 292 24.97 7.90 -5.63
C ALA A 292 23.53 7.79 -6.14
N ARG A 293 23.23 8.41 -7.29
CA ARG A 293 21.89 8.40 -7.92
C ARG A 293 20.76 8.84 -6.99
N THR A 294 21.07 9.60 -5.94
CA THR A 294 20.13 9.96 -4.89
C THR A 294 19.95 11.47 -4.83
N THR A 295 18.69 11.92 -4.83
CA THR A 295 18.32 13.29 -4.52
C THR A 295 17.59 13.31 -3.19
N ALA A 296 18.09 14.08 -2.24
CA ALA A 296 17.52 14.17 -0.90
C ALA A 296 16.81 15.52 -0.70
N TYR A 297 15.63 15.48 -0.08
CA TYR A 297 14.84 16.66 0.24
C TYR A 297 14.57 16.75 1.74
N ASN A 298 14.95 17.87 2.37
CA ASN A 298 14.70 18.08 3.79
C ASN A 298 13.20 18.05 4.10
N MET A 299 12.80 17.27 5.11
CA MET A 299 11.39 17.14 5.53
C MET A 299 11.06 17.82 6.85
N ASN A 300 12.04 18.45 7.51
CA ASN A 300 11.76 19.38 8.61
C ASN A 300 11.40 20.75 8.01
N LEU A 301 10.10 21.01 7.84
CA LEU A 301 9.54 22.18 7.16
C LEU A 301 8.54 22.88 8.09
N PRO A 302 9.01 23.68 9.08
CA PRO A 302 8.16 24.28 10.09
C PRO A 302 7.11 25.25 9.54
N GLU A 303 7.41 25.94 8.44
CA GLU A 303 6.46 26.83 7.75
C GLU A 303 5.23 26.08 7.20
N GLN A 304 5.39 24.79 6.90
CA GLN A 304 4.32 23.89 6.45
C GLN A 304 3.80 23.00 7.58
N ARG A 305 4.31 23.18 8.80
CA ARG A 305 4.06 22.32 9.98
C ARG A 305 4.41 20.85 9.72
N ILE A 306 5.47 20.58 8.96
CA ILE A 306 5.95 19.21 8.74
C ILE A 306 7.17 18.98 9.63
N SER A 307 7.09 18.00 10.54
CA SER A 307 8.23 17.59 11.37
C SER A 307 9.15 16.62 10.63
N GLU A 308 8.57 15.68 9.86
CA GLU A 308 9.31 14.72 9.05
C GLU A 308 8.41 14.04 7.99
N GLY A 309 9.01 13.28 7.08
CA GLY A 309 8.29 12.50 6.08
C GLY A 309 7.68 11.22 6.64
N SER A 310 6.75 10.59 5.92
CA SER A 310 6.08 9.35 6.33
C SER A 310 6.09 8.28 5.23
N HIS A 311 5.59 7.08 5.54
CA HIS A 311 5.37 6.01 4.56
C HIS A 311 4.56 6.45 3.33
N MET A 312 3.56 7.33 3.53
CA MET A 312 2.66 7.83 2.47
C MET A 312 3.18 9.09 1.77
N ALA A 313 4.20 9.75 2.32
CA ALA A 313 4.59 11.11 1.96
C ALA A 313 5.05 11.29 0.50
N GLY A 314 5.20 10.22 -0.28
CA GLY A 314 5.55 10.28 -1.70
C GLY A 314 4.38 10.37 -2.68
N LEU A 315 3.15 10.06 -2.23
CA LEU A 315 2.07 9.64 -3.14
C LEU A 315 1.23 10.80 -3.69
N PHE A 316 0.88 11.76 -2.84
CA PHE A 316 -0.12 12.78 -3.17
C PHE A 316 0.51 14.16 -3.41
N SER A 317 -0.09 14.92 -4.32
CA SER A 317 0.21 16.34 -4.50
C SER A 317 -0.24 17.15 -3.27
N PRO A 318 0.44 18.25 -2.91
CA PRO A 318 -0.06 19.17 -1.88
C PRO A 318 -1.47 19.72 -2.15
N ARG A 319 -1.92 19.66 -3.42
CA ARG A 319 -3.25 20.10 -3.87
C ARG A 319 -4.29 18.99 -3.93
N ASN A 320 -3.93 17.75 -3.57
CA ASN A 320 -4.88 16.63 -3.58
C ASN A 320 -6.09 16.94 -2.68
N PRO A 321 -7.34 16.77 -3.15
CA PRO A 321 -8.52 17.16 -2.39
C PRO A 321 -8.78 16.26 -1.17
N GLU A 322 -8.21 15.05 -1.16
CA GLU A 322 -8.42 14.08 -0.09
C GLU A 322 -7.25 14.07 0.90
N TYR A 323 -6.02 14.05 0.39
CA TYR A 323 -4.81 13.83 1.17
C TYR A 323 -3.76 14.95 1.06
N GLY A 324 -4.09 16.08 0.41
CA GLY A 324 -3.22 17.24 0.28
C GLY A 324 -3.14 18.06 1.58
N MET A 325 -2.52 19.24 1.51
CA MET A 325 -2.35 20.14 2.67
C MET A 325 -3.67 20.51 3.36
N ASN A 326 -4.73 20.62 2.55
CA ASN A 326 -6.10 20.93 2.98
C ASN A 326 -7.05 19.77 2.64
N GLY A 327 -6.54 18.55 2.59
CA GLY A 327 -7.31 17.36 2.25
C GLY A 327 -8.44 17.07 3.25
N LYS A 328 -9.52 16.45 2.77
CA LYS A 328 -10.66 16.05 3.61
C LYS A 328 -10.32 14.93 4.59
N ASN A 329 -9.42 14.02 4.20
CA ASN A 329 -9.01 12.89 5.01
C ASN A 329 -7.73 13.24 5.78
N ARG A 330 -7.84 13.27 7.12
CA ARG A 330 -6.73 13.49 8.04
C ARG A 330 -6.53 12.24 8.90
N LEU A 331 -5.36 11.63 8.83
CA LEU A 331 -5.03 10.46 9.64
C LEU A 331 -4.51 10.89 11.01
N CYS A 332 -5.43 10.97 11.98
CA CYS A 332 -5.16 11.40 13.34
C CYS A 332 -4.61 10.28 14.24
N ASN A 333 -4.94 9.01 13.96
CA ASN A 333 -4.25 7.88 14.56
C ASN A 333 -2.80 7.85 14.04
N ASN A 334 -1.91 8.50 14.78
CA ASN A 334 -0.52 8.65 14.41
C ASN A 334 0.46 8.28 15.55
N GLY A 335 -0.03 7.55 16.56
CA GLY A 335 0.78 6.98 17.63
C GLY A 335 1.06 7.92 18.82
N GLN A 336 0.46 9.11 18.85
CA GLN A 336 0.64 10.09 19.94
C GLN A 336 -0.32 9.90 21.15
N GLY A 337 -1.09 8.81 21.19
CA GLY A 337 -2.04 8.51 22.26
C GLY A 337 -3.41 9.16 22.09
N ALA A 338 -4.40 8.61 22.79
CA ALA A 338 -5.82 8.89 22.57
C ALA A 338 -6.23 10.35 22.78
N GLU A 339 -5.63 11.05 23.74
CA GLU A 339 -5.98 12.45 24.02
C GLU A 339 -5.63 13.38 22.85
N LEU A 340 -4.40 13.27 22.33
CA LEU A 340 -3.93 14.10 21.23
C LEU A 340 -4.58 13.69 19.90
N GLU A 341 -4.89 12.40 19.74
CA GLU A 341 -5.68 11.92 18.61
C GLU A 341 -7.09 12.52 18.58
N LEU A 342 -7.80 12.53 19.72
CA LEU A 342 -9.11 13.17 19.82
C LEU A 342 -9.03 14.67 19.52
N GLN A 343 -8.01 15.38 20.01
CA GLN A 343 -7.81 16.80 19.66
C GLN A 343 -7.58 16.99 18.15
N CYS A 344 -6.85 16.09 17.50
CA CYS A 344 -6.66 16.11 16.05
C CYS A 344 -7.99 15.94 15.29
N LEU A 345 -8.82 14.99 15.74
CA LEU A 345 -10.15 14.71 15.18
C LEU A 345 -11.12 15.88 15.39
N ASP A 346 -11.03 16.57 16.53
CA ASP A 346 -11.81 17.77 16.87
C ASP A 346 -11.34 19.03 16.12
N GLY A 347 -10.37 18.91 15.21
CA GLY A 347 -9.95 19.98 14.31
C GLY A 347 -8.87 20.89 14.88
N ALA A 348 -8.11 20.45 15.88
CA ALA A 348 -6.93 21.19 16.35
C ALA A 348 -5.94 21.47 15.21
N THR A 349 -5.09 22.48 15.43
CA THR A 349 -3.95 22.71 14.54
C THR A 349 -2.94 21.58 14.70
N VAL A 350 -2.65 20.90 13.60
CA VAL A 350 -1.74 19.74 13.59
C VAL A 350 -0.42 20.06 12.90
N TRP A 351 0.59 19.31 13.30
CA TRP A 351 1.82 19.06 12.56
C TRP A 351 1.72 17.73 11.82
N TYR A 352 2.56 17.53 10.81
CA TYR A 352 2.58 16.32 10.00
C TYR A 352 3.88 15.55 10.22
N SER A 353 3.79 14.23 10.39
CA SER A 353 4.95 13.35 10.67
C SER A 353 4.71 11.90 10.23
N SER A 354 5.63 11.01 10.58
CA SER A 354 5.46 9.56 10.47
C SER A 354 4.68 8.96 11.65
N TYR A 355 4.41 7.64 11.59
CA TYR A 355 3.74 6.94 12.70
C TYR A 355 4.65 6.92 13.92
N GLY A 356 4.09 7.20 15.08
CA GLY A 356 4.79 7.09 16.36
C GLY A 356 5.77 8.24 16.61
N TYR A 357 5.89 9.20 15.70
CA TYR A 357 6.63 10.43 15.96
C TYR A 357 5.84 11.31 16.93
N VAL A 358 6.48 11.68 18.05
CA VAL A 358 5.90 12.55 19.08
C VAL A 358 6.89 13.67 19.38
N GLU A 359 6.39 14.90 19.47
CA GLU A 359 7.17 16.07 19.85
C GLU A 359 6.36 16.91 20.83
N GLU A 360 7.00 17.35 21.91
CA GLU A 360 6.35 18.11 22.97
C GLU A 360 5.70 19.39 22.42
N GLY A 361 4.44 19.64 22.83
CA GLY A 361 3.68 20.81 22.40
C GLY A 361 3.11 20.73 20.98
N LYS A 362 3.20 19.58 20.31
CA LYS A 362 2.63 19.36 18.97
C LYS A 362 1.64 18.20 18.96
N ILE A 363 0.58 18.38 18.19
CA ILE A 363 -0.38 17.32 17.83
C ILE A 363 -0.05 16.90 16.41
N HIS A 364 0.09 15.60 16.15
CA HIS A 364 0.49 15.11 14.83
C HIS A 364 -0.64 14.41 14.08
N ALA A 365 -0.65 14.59 12.77
CA ALA A 365 -1.35 13.74 11.83
C ALA A 365 -0.32 13.11 10.88
N ARG A 366 -0.65 11.97 10.26
CA ARG A 366 0.23 11.38 9.26
C ARG A 366 0.46 12.36 8.10
N LEU A 367 1.72 12.57 7.71
CA LEU A 367 2.00 13.28 6.46
C LEU A 367 1.60 12.41 5.27
N THR A 368 0.61 12.83 4.49
CA THR A 368 0.13 12.06 3.33
C THR A 368 0.62 12.62 2.00
N TYR A 369 0.92 13.91 1.88
CA TYR A 369 1.35 14.53 0.62
C TYR A 369 2.87 14.78 0.56
N ASN A 370 3.37 14.91 -0.67
CA ASN A 370 4.75 15.24 -0.97
C ASN A 370 4.93 16.75 -1.19
N PRO A 371 5.60 17.52 -0.31
CA PRO A 371 5.87 18.94 -0.55
C PRO A 371 6.77 19.16 -1.78
N TYR A 372 7.47 18.12 -2.24
CA TYR A 372 8.33 18.10 -3.41
C TYR A 372 7.73 17.26 -4.56
N PHE A 373 6.40 17.19 -4.66
CA PHE A 373 5.69 16.35 -5.64
C PHE A 373 6.15 16.62 -7.08
N GLU A 374 6.20 17.89 -7.49
CA GLU A 374 6.59 18.27 -8.86
C GLU A 374 8.05 17.94 -9.16
N GLN A 375 8.95 18.14 -8.20
CA GLN A 375 10.37 17.81 -8.34
C GLN A 375 10.59 16.30 -8.40
N SER A 376 9.86 15.54 -7.58
CA SER A 376 9.90 14.07 -7.58
C SER A 376 9.38 13.50 -8.90
N LEU A 377 8.29 14.07 -9.43
CA LEU A 377 7.74 13.72 -10.74
C LEU A 377 8.71 14.05 -11.88
N ALA A 378 9.40 15.19 -11.83
CA ALA A 378 10.42 15.55 -12.82
C ALA A 378 11.60 14.56 -12.81
N SER A 379 12.07 14.14 -11.62
CA SER A 379 13.07 13.08 -11.50
C SER A 379 12.57 11.74 -12.04
N MET A 380 11.32 11.35 -11.74
CA MET A 380 10.72 10.14 -12.32
C MET A 380 10.69 10.21 -13.85
N GLN A 381 10.29 11.35 -14.42
CA GLN A 381 10.25 11.53 -15.88
C GLN A 381 11.63 11.37 -16.52
N GLN A 382 12.71 11.82 -15.88
CA GLN A 382 14.08 11.59 -16.38
C GLN A 382 14.42 10.09 -16.44
N VAL A 383 13.97 9.30 -15.47
CA VAL A 383 14.15 7.83 -15.47
C VAL A 383 13.33 7.20 -16.60
N LEU A 384 12.08 7.62 -16.78
CA LEU A 384 11.17 7.06 -17.79
C LEU A 384 11.58 7.39 -19.23
N LEU A 385 12.28 8.50 -19.44
CA LEU A 385 12.81 8.92 -20.75
C LEU A 385 14.20 8.35 -21.05
N SER A 386 14.75 7.52 -20.17
CA SER A 386 16.08 6.97 -20.36
C SER A 386 16.03 5.68 -21.18
N ASP A 387 16.83 5.62 -22.24
CA ASP A 387 16.95 4.47 -23.16
C ASP A 387 17.72 3.29 -22.55
#